data_AF-A0A961YJ30-F1
#
_entry.id   AF-A0A961YJ30-F1
#
_cell.length_a   1.000
_cell.length_b   1.000
_cell.length_c   1.000
_cell.angle_alpha   90.00
_cell.angle_beta   90.00
_cell.angle_gamma   90.00
#
_symmetry.space_group_name_H-M   'P 1'
#
loop_
_entity.id
_entity.type
_entity.pdbx_description
1 polymer ?
#
loop_
_entity_poly.entity_id
_entity_poly.type
_entity_poly.pdbx_seq_one_letter_code
_entity_poly.pdbx_strand_id
1 'polypeptide(L)'
;MAATMAEETPRIRQLIVEAAEGLDPWEAIPEARLTGVAVRCGPAEVAEIVAELEKLAEERRALPEWDGDSSDDIWRVQKMYGDILGQLDPALLGEVAKGFASPDADARMWVVIGLESHGTPALSPLRERLGSEADETVRQVIAAAIGRLEDAEN
;
A
#
# COMPACT_ATOMS: atom_id res chain seq x y z
N MET A 1 27.54 -26.05 4.39
CA MET A 1 26.66 -25.66 3.28
C MET A 1 25.58 -24.75 3.85
N ALA A 2 25.86 -23.45 3.95
CA ALA A 2 24.83 -22.46 4.17
C ALA A 2 24.56 -21.86 2.79
N ALA A 3 23.40 -22.18 2.23
CA ALA A 3 22.96 -21.56 0.99
C ALA A 3 22.83 -20.07 1.24
N THR A 4 23.58 -19.30 0.48
CA THR A 4 23.41 -17.88 0.25
C THR A 4 21.95 -17.63 -0.08
N MET A 5 21.17 -17.12 0.88
CA MET A 5 19.95 -16.40 0.56
C MET A 5 20.40 -15.10 -0.08
N ALA A 6 20.69 -15.15 -1.38
CA ALA A 6 20.57 -13.94 -2.17
C ALA A 6 19.11 -13.53 -2.00
N GLU A 7 18.86 -12.46 -1.26
CA GLU A 7 17.54 -11.82 -1.26
C GLU A 7 17.31 -11.37 -2.70
N GLU A 8 16.65 -12.24 -3.47
CA GLU A 8 16.18 -11.88 -4.80
C GLU A 8 15.32 -10.64 -4.61
N THR A 9 15.72 -9.54 -5.24
CA THR A 9 15.02 -8.27 -5.11
C THR A 9 13.56 -8.50 -5.51
N PRO A 10 12.58 -8.19 -4.64
CA PRO A 10 11.16 -8.38 -4.90
C PRO A 10 10.78 -7.87 -6.29
N ARG A 11 9.91 -8.58 -6.99
CA ARG A 11 9.56 -8.23 -8.38
C ARG A 11 8.95 -6.83 -8.45
N ILE A 12 8.17 -6.43 -7.46
CA ILE A 12 7.62 -5.07 -7.39
C ILE A 12 8.71 -3.99 -7.39
N ARG A 13 9.84 -4.21 -6.71
CA ARG A 13 10.95 -3.24 -6.70
C ARG A 13 11.58 -3.12 -8.08
N GLN A 14 11.69 -4.22 -8.82
CA GLN A 14 12.19 -4.21 -10.20
C GLN A 14 11.25 -3.40 -11.11
N LEU A 15 9.94 -3.61 -10.99
CA LEU A 15 8.93 -2.84 -11.75
C LEU A 15 8.99 -1.34 -11.45
N ILE A 16 9.21 -0.96 -10.19
CA ILE A 16 9.34 0.45 -9.78
C ILE A 16 10.62 1.06 -10.35
N VAL A 17 11.75 0.33 -10.31
CA VAL A 17 13.01 0.79 -10.90
C VAL A 17 12.86 1.01 -12.40
N GLU A 18 12.22 0.07 -13.12
CA GLU A 18 11.90 0.22 -14.55
C GLU A 18 11.01 1.45 -14.79
N ALA A 19 9.99 1.68 -13.96
CA ALA A 19 9.11 2.84 -14.07
C ALA A 19 9.83 4.17 -13.79
N ALA A 20 10.87 4.17 -12.96
CA ALA A 20 11.69 5.32 -12.64
C ALA A 20 12.79 5.60 -13.68
N GLU A 21 12.99 4.74 -14.68
CA GLU A 21 14.06 4.91 -15.67
C GLU A 21 13.96 6.27 -16.38
N GLY A 22 15.08 6.99 -16.38
CA GLY A 22 15.21 8.31 -17.01
C GLY A 22 14.60 9.48 -16.23
N LEU A 23 14.14 9.25 -14.99
CA LEU A 23 13.74 10.31 -14.06
C LEU A 23 14.91 10.72 -13.16
N ASP A 24 14.86 11.95 -12.66
CA ASP A 24 15.81 12.38 -11.63
C ASP A 24 15.49 11.69 -10.28
N PRO A 25 16.49 11.48 -9.38
CA PRO A 25 16.28 10.78 -8.11
C PRO A 25 15.22 11.38 -7.17
N TRP A 26 14.94 12.68 -7.31
CA TRP A 26 13.96 13.42 -6.51
C TRP A 26 12.62 13.60 -7.25
N GLU A 27 12.52 13.15 -8.51
CA GLU A 27 11.31 13.26 -9.29
C GLU A 27 10.36 12.11 -8.94
N ALA A 28 9.09 12.45 -8.65
CA ALA A 28 8.09 11.42 -8.40
C ALA A 28 7.77 10.67 -9.70
N ILE A 29 7.62 9.34 -9.61
CA ILE A 29 7.20 8.53 -10.76
C ILE A 29 5.81 9.00 -11.22
N PRO A 30 5.64 9.41 -12.49
CA PRO A 30 4.36 9.87 -12.99
C PRO A 30 3.27 8.81 -12.84
N GLU A 31 2.04 9.25 -12.55
CA GLU A 31 0.89 8.38 -12.33
C GLU A 31 0.71 7.35 -13.46
N ALA A 32 0.83 7.77 -14.72
CA ALA A 32 0.72 6.87 -15.88
C ALA A 32 1.74 5.72 -15.88
N ARG A 33 2.95 5.95 -15.31
CA ARG A 33 3.96 4.90 -15.15
C ARG A 33 3.65 3.99 -13.97
N LEU A 34 3.10 4.52 -12.87
CA LEU A 34 2.58 3.71 -11.76
C LEU A 34 1.42 2.82 -12.23
N THR A 35 0.56 3.30 -13.12
CA THR A 35 -0.49 2.48 -13.75
C THR A 35 0.13 1.33 -14.54
N GLY A 36 1.23 1.60 -15.25
CA GLY A 36 2.00 0.56 -15.95
C GLY A 36 2.58 -0.50 -15.01
N VAL A 37 2.98 -0.11 -13.79
CA VAL A 37 3.40 -1.05 -12.73
C VAL A 37 2.20 -1.86 -12.24
N ALA A 38 1.09 -1.20 -11.91
CA ALA A 38 -0.11 -1.85 -11.38
C ALA A 38 -0.69 -2.90 -12.35
N VAL A 39 -0.72 -2.62 -13.65
CA VAL A 39 -1.16 -3.58 -14.70
C VAL A 39 -0.29 -4.85 -14.75
N ARG A 40 0.97 -4.76 -14.32
CA ARG A 40 1.92 -5.90 -14.30
C ARG A 40 1.92 -6.65 -12.97
N CYS A 41 1.22 -6.14 -11.96
CA CYS A 41 1.12 -6.77 -10.65
C CYS A 41 0.13 -7.93 -10.69
N GLY A 42 0.49 -9.01 -10.00
CA GLY A 42 -0.41 -10.09 -9.62
C GLY A 42 -0.43 -10.26 -8.09
N PRO A 43 -1.00 -11.37 -7.58
CA PRO A 43 -1.09 -11.64 -6.15
C PRO A 43 0.25 -11.58 -5.41
N ALA A 44 1.34 -12.02 -6.07
CA ALA A 44 2.67 -12.00 -5.49
C ALA A 44 3.15 -10.57 -5.25
N GLU A 45 3.04 -9.69 -6.24
CA GLU A 45 3.44 -8.28 -6.10
C GLU A 45 2.57 -7.54 -5.08
N VAL A 46 1.27 -7.87 -4.97
CA VAL A 46 0.41 -7.30 -3.91
C VAL A 46 0.93 -7.69 -2.52
N ALA A 47 1.29 -8.96 -2.31
CA ALA A 47 1.87 -9.41 -1.04
C ALA A 47 3.22 -8.75 -0.76
N GLU A 48 4.06 -8.57 -1.78
CA GLU A 48 5.33 -7.83 -1.67
C GLU A 48 5.11 -6.37 -1.26
N ILE A 49 4.13 -5.68 -1.87
CA ILE A 49 3.79 -4.29 -1.52
C ILE A 49 3.38 -4.20 -0.04
N VAL A 50 2.51 -5.10 0.42
CA VAL A 50 2.07 -5.10 1.82
C VAL A 50 3.26 -5.34 2.76
N ALA A 51 4.16 -6.27 2.44
CA ALA A 51 5.35 -6.52 3.24
C ALA A 51 6.30 -5.30 3.29
N GLU A 52 6.43 -4.57 2.18
CA GLU A 52 7.21 -3.32 2.15
C GLU A 52 6.54 -2.22 2.98
N LEU A 53 5.22 -2.10 2.96
CA LEU A 53 4.48 -1.16 3.81
C LEU A 53 4.67 -1.46 5.30
N GLU A 54 4.69 -2.74 5.69
CA GLU A 54 5.00 -3.16 7.06
C GLU A 54 6.41 -2.76 7.48
N LYS A 55 7.40 -3.02 6.62
CA LYS A 55 8.78 -2.65 6.87
C LYS A 55 8.94 -1.14 7.02
N LEU A 56 8.33 -0.36 6.14
CA LEU A 56 8.35 1.10 6.19
C LEU A 56 7.68 1.64 7.46
N ALA A 57 6.59 1.03 7.90
CA ALA A 57 5.94 1.39 9.16
C ALA A 57 6.83 1.11 10.39
N GLU A 58 7.55 -0.01 10.39
CA GLU A 58 8.55 -0.32 11.42
C GLU A 58 9.70 0.70 11.41
N GLU A 59 10.26 0.99 10.23
CA GLU A 59 11.33 1.99 10.06
C GLU A 59 10.88 3.36 10.57
N ARG A 60 9.67 3.81 10.22
CA ARG A 60 9.11 5.09 10.66
C ARG A 60 8.94 5.16 12.17
N ARG A 61 8.51 4.07 12.82
CA ARG A 61 8.39 4.00 14.29
C ARG A 61 9.76 4.05 14.99
N ALA A 62 10.82 3.62 14.31
CA ALA A 62 12.17 3.66 14.84
C ALA A 62 12.85 5.04 14.69
N LEU A 63 12.29 5.94 13.87
CA LEU A 63 12.82 7.28 13.69
C LEU A 63 12.64 8.15 14.94
N PRO A 64 13.64 8.98 15.30
CA PRO A 64 13.46 10.03 16.28
C PRO A 64 12.39 11.04 15.85
N GLU A 65 11.65 11.62 16.79
CA GLU A 65 10.59 12.60 16.50
C GLU A 65 11.08 13.85 15.73
N TRP A 66 12.37 14.17 15.81
CA TRP A 66 12.96 15.32 15.12
C TRP A 66 13.38 15.01 13.68
N ASP A 67 13.42 13.74 13.27
CA ASP A 67 13.86 13.29 11.94
C ASP A 67 12.70 13.35 10.94
N GLY A 68 12.24 14.59 10.69
CA GLY A 68 11.14 14.86 9.77
C GLY A 68 11.46 14.48 8.33
N ASP A 69 12.70 14.70 7.89
CA ASP A 69 13.13 14.40 6.52
C ASP A 69 12.99 12.91 6.20
N SER A 70 13.49 12.03 7.07
CA SER A 70 13.37 10.58 6.90
C SER A 70 11.91 10.11 7.02
N SER A 71 11.12 10.72 7.91
CA SER A 71 9.69 10.43 8.01
C SER A 71 8.94 10.80 6.73
N ASP A 72 9.28 11.93 6.11
CA ASP A 72 8.69 12.39 4.85
C ASP A 72 9.12 11.50 3.66
N ASP A 73 10.37 11.05 3.64
CA ASP A 73 10.87 10.08 2.65
C ASP A 73 10.08 8.77 2.73
N ILE A 74 9.92 8.22 3.95
CA ILE A 74 9.12 6.99 4.16
C ILE A 74 7.68 7.20 3.72
N TRP A 75 7.06 8.31 4.12
CA TRP A 75 5.69 8.62 3.74
C TRP A 75 5.53 8.69 2.21
N ARG A 76 6.49 9.28 1.49
CA ARG A 76 6.46 9.34 0.02
C ARG A 76 6.50 7.94 -0.62
N VAL A 77 7.29 7.02 -0.07
CA VAL A 77 7.34 5.63 -0.55
C VAL A 77 6.05 4.88 -0.23
N GLN A 78 5.53 4.99 1.00
CA GLN A 78 4.26 4.36 1.35
C GLN A 78 3.10 4.89 0.49
N LYS A 79 3.10 6.20 0.20
CA LYS A 79 2.14 6.86 -0.69
C LYS A 79 2.21 6.31 -2.11
N MET A 80 3.41 6.13 -2.66
CA MET A 80 3.59 5.49 -3.97
C MET A 80 3.04 4.06 -3.99
N TYR A 81 3.27 3.27 -2.94
CA TYR A 81 2.70 1.93 -2.82
C TYR A 81 1.17 1.96 -2.72
N GLY A 82 0.60 2.88 -1.94
CA GLY A 82 -0.84 3.11 -1.88
C GLY A 82 -1.44 3.46 -3.25
N ASP A 83 -0.78 4.34 -4.00
CA ASP A 83 -1.19 4.71 -5.37
C ASP A 83 -1.17 3.50 -6.31
N ILE A 84 -0.15 2.63 -6.23
CA ILE A 84 -0.09 1.39 -7.01
C ILE A 84 -1.25 0.46 -6.64
N LEU A 85 -1.49 0.24 -5.33
CA LEU A 85 -2.62 -0.59 -4.86
C LEU A 85 -3.97 -0.06 -5.38
N GLY A 86 -4.13 1.26 -5.42
CA GLY A 86 -5.34 1.94 -5.91
C GLY A 86 -5.57 1.83 -7.42
N GLN A 87 -4.55 1.43 -8.18
CA GLN A 87 -4.61 1.31 -9.65
C GLN A 87 -4.60 -0.15 -10.14
N LEU A 88 -4.63 -1.12 -9.23
CA LEU A 88 -4.66 -2.55 -9.56
C LEU A 88 -5.91 -2.96 -10.34
N ASP A 89 -5.88 -4.14 -10.95
CA ASP A 89 -7.09 -4.78 -11.42
C ASP A 89 -8.03 -5.06 -10.22
N PRO A 90 -9.32 -4.67 -10.26
CA PRO A 90 -10.28 -4.96 -9.18
C PRO A 90 -10.39 -6.46 -8.81
N ALA A 91 -9.99 -7.38 -9.69
CA ALA A 91 -9.88 -8.80 -9.38
C ALA A 91 -8.86 -9.11 -8.26
N LEU A 92 -7.92 -8.20 -8.00
CA LEU A 92 -6.89 -8.34 -6.96
C LEU A 92 -7.30 -7.75 -5.61
N LEU A 93 -8.49 -7.15 -5.45
CA LEU A 93 -8.90 -6.55 -4.17
C LEU A 93 -8.96 -7.56 -3.02
N GLY A 94 -9.25 -8.82 -3.33
CA GLY A 94 -9.16 -9.89 -2.33
C GLY A 94 -7.74 -10.11 -1.81
N GLU A 95 -6.72 -9.94 -2.66
CA GLU A 95 -5.31 -10.00 -2.26
C GLU A 95 -4.90 -8.76 -1.46
N VAL A 96 -5.35 -7.58 -1.87
CA VAL A 96 -5.11 -6.33 -1.13
C VAL A 96 -5.71 -6.43 0.28
N ALA A 97 -6.93 -6.94 0.40
CA ALA A 97 -7.62 -7.12 1.68
C ALA A 97 -6.90 -8.09 2.64
N LYS A 98 -6.09 -9.04 2.14
CA LYS A 98 -5.24 -9.88 3.02
C LYS A 98 -4.24 -9.05 3.81
N GLY A 99 -3.86 -7.86 3.33
CA GLY A 99 -2.99 -6.94 4.06
C GLY A 99 -3.58 -6.46 5.39
N PHE A 100 -4.89 -6.58 5.61
CA PHE A 100 -5.48 -6.36 6.94
C PHE A 100 -5.03 -7.36 8.01
N ALA A 101 -4.38 -8.46 7.63
CA ALA A 101 -3.74 -9.38 8.57
C ALA A 101 -2.44 -8.81 9.18
N SER A 102 -1.93 -7.70 8.65
CA SER A 102 -0.74 -7.03 9.18
C SER A 102 -0.89 -6.69 10.67
N PRO A 103 0.13 -6.98 11.50
CA PRO A 103 0.11 -6.55 12.90
C PRO A 103 0.26 -5.01 13.02
N ASP A 104 0.83 -4.35 12.01
CA ASP A 104 1.11 -2.92 12.04
C ASP A 104 -0.11 -2.09 11.60
N ALA A 105 -0.52 -1.13 12.44
CA ALA A 105 -1.69 -0.30 12.16
C ALA A 105 -1.47 0.66 10.98
N ASP A 106 -0.26 1.19 10.78
CA ASP A 106 0.08 2.10 9.68
C ASP A 106 0.06 1.37 8.34
N ALA A 107 0.60 0.15 8.30
CA ALA A 107 0.48 -0.72 7.13
C ALA A 107 -0.99 -1.00 6.76
N ARG A 108 -1.85 -1.30 7.76
CA ARG A 108 -3.30 -1.47 7.53
C ARG A 108 -3.98 -0.21 7.02
N MET A 109 -3.56 0.99 7.44
CA MET A 109 -4.11 2.24 6.91
C MET A 109 -3.83 2.40 5.41
N TRP A 110 -2.64 2.05 4.94
CA TRP A 110 -2.31 2.07 3.51
C TRP A 110 -3.10 1.04 2.70
N VAL A 111 -3.45 -0.11 3.29
CA VAL A 111 -4.39 -1.07 2.69
C VAL A 111 -5.79 -0.46 2.53
N VAL A 112 -6.27 0.32 3.51
CA VAL A 112 -7.56 1.04 3.37
C VAL A 112 -7.50 2.04 2.22
N ILE A 113 -6.45 2.86 2.17
CA ILE A 113 -6.27 3.87 1.11
C ILE A 113 -6.24 3.21 -0.27
N GLY A 114 -5.46 2.13 -0.42
CA GLY A 114 -5.38 1.39 -1.67
C GLY A 114 -6.72 0.78 -2.10
N LEU A 115 -7.50 0.22 -1.16
CA LEU A 115 -8.84 -0.30 -1.47
C LEU A 115 -9.81 0.84 -1.83
N GLU A 116 -9.81 1.94 -1.09
CA GLU A 116 -10.74 3.06 -1.28
C GLU A 116 -10.73 3.62 -2.71
N SER A 117 -9.57 3.65 -3.36
CA SER A 117 -9.44 4.11 -4.76
C SER A 117 -10.25 3.30 -5.78
N HIS A 118 -10.73 2.10 -5.42
CA HIS A 118 -11.51 1.25 -6.33
C HIS A 118 -13.01 1.53 -6.31
N GLY A 119 -13.51 2.39 -5.41
CA GLY A 119 -14.94 2.70 -5.35
C GLY A 119 -15.77 1.60 -4.71
N THR A 120 -17.01 1.41 -5.18
CA THR A 120 -18.00 0.42 -4.68
C THR A 120 -17.44 -0.99 -4.44
N PRO A 121 -16.63 -1.60 -5.32
CA PRO A 121 -16.03 -2.91 -5.09
C PRO A 121 -15.27 -3.03 -3.75
N ALA A 122 -14.73 -1.93 -3.22
CA ALA A 122 -14.01 -1.90 -1.96
C ALA A 122 -14.92 -1.94 -0.72
N LEU A 123 -16.21 -1.63 -0.85
CA LEU A 123 -17.13 -1.59 0.30
C LEU A 123 -17.22 -2.95 1.02
N SER A 124 -17.23 -4.06 0.28
CA SER A 124 -17.32 -5.39 0.87
C SER A 124 -16.12 -5.72 1.78
N PRO A 125 -14.85 -5.69 1.31
CA PRO A 125 -13.71 -5.96 2.17
C PRO A 125 -13.55 -4.93 3.31
N LEU A 126 -13.88 -3.66 3.07
CA LEU A 126 -13.83 -2.63 4.12
C LEU A 126 -14.85 -2.89 5.24
N ARG A 127 -16.10 -3.24 4.91
CA ARG A 127 -17.12 -3.59 5.91
C ARG A 127 -16.76 -4.84 6.70
N GLU A 128 -16.21 -5.86 6.02
CA GLU A 128 -15.72 -7.06 6.69
C GLU A 128 -14.62 -6.73 7.70
N ARG A 129 -13.64 -5.90 7.31
CA ARG A 129 -12.58 -5.48 8.22
C ARG A 129 -13.12 -4.62 9.37
N LEU A 130 -14.04 -3.70 9.11
CA LEU A 130 -14.64 -2.85 10.14
C LEU A 130 -15.24 -3.65 11.30
N GLY A 131 -15.85 -4.80 11.00
CA GLY A 131 -16.47 -5.68 11.99
C GLY A 131 -15.48 -6.39 12.93
N SER A 132 -14.19 -6.42 12.59
CA SER A 132 -13.16 -7.15 13.35
C SER A 132 -11.92 -6.32 13.72
N GLU A 133 -11.81 -5.08 13.23
CA GLU A 133 -10.68 -4.19 13.54
C GLU A 133 -10.68 -3.80 15.02
N ALA A 134 -9.55 -4.04 15.69
CA ALA A 134 -9.37 -3.72 17.11
C ALA A 134 -8.85 -2.30 17.31
N ASP A 135 -7.95 -1.85 16.45
CA ASP A 135 -7.32 -0.53 16.52
C ASP A 135 -8.34 0.57 16.22
N GLU A 136 -8.47 1.52 17.14
CA GLU A 136 -9.47 2.59 17.03
C GLU A 136 -9.19 3.54 15.86
N THR A 137 -7.92 3.86 15.62
CA THR A 137 -7.51 4.75 14.53
C THR A 137 -7.84 4.10 13.20
N VAL A 138 -7.43 2.84 13.00
CA VAL A 138 -7.70 2.11 11.76
C VAL A 138 -9.22 1.94 11.56
N ARG A 139 -9.98 1.64 12.63
CA ARG A 139 -11.44 1.52 12.57
C ARG A 139 -12.11 2.81 12.12
N GLN A 140 -11.67 3.97 12.62
CA GLN A 140 -12.18 5.27 12.19
C GLN A 140 -11.85 5.56 10.71
N VAL A 141 -10.64 5.22 10.26
CA VAL A 141 -10.23 5.36 8.85
C VAL A 141 -11.10 4.49 7.94
N ILE A 142 -11.35 3.24 8.31
CA ILE A 142 -12.24 2.34 7.55
C ILE A 142 -13.67 2.89 7.48
N ALA A 143 -14.23 3.32 8.61
CA ALA A 143 -15.58 3.87 8.65
C ALA A 143 -15.70 5.13 7.78
N ALA A 144 -14.69 6.01 7.81
CA ALA A 144 -14.67 7.20 6.99
C ALA A 144 -14.56 6.89 5.49
N ALA A 145 -13.75 5.89 5.11
CA ALA A 145 -13.66 5.42 3.72
C ALA A 145 -15.00 4.85 3.24
N ILE A 146 -15.66 4.00 4.03
CA ILE A 146 -16.99 3.48 3.71
C ILE A 146 -18.00 4.61 3.50
N GLY A 147 -18.05 5.59 4.41
CA GLY A 147 -18.98 6.72 4.28
C GLY A 147 -18.75 7.53 3.00
N ARG A 148 -17.49 7.84 2.66
CA ARG A 148 -17.16 8.54 1.40
C ARG A 148 -17.57 7.76 0.17
N LEU A 149 -17.38 6.44 0.18
CA LEU A 149 -17.77 5.56 -0.92
C LEU A 149 -19.29 5.48 -1.09
N GLU A 150 -20.03 5.36 0.02
CA GLU A 150 -21.50 5.33 0.01
C GLU A 150 -22.09 6.69 -0.44
N ASP A 151 -21.50 7.80 -0.01
CA ASP A 151 -21.91 9.15 -0.41
C ASP A 151 -21.68 9.39 -1.91
N ALA A 152 -20.63 8.82 -2.49
CA ALA A 152 -20.34 8.94 -3.93
C ALA A 152 -21.31 8.16 -4.83
N GLU A 153 -22.09 7.22 -4.26
CA GLU A 153 -23.11 6.44 -4.97
C GLU A 153 -24.50 7.12 -4.97
N ASN A 154 -24.72 8.11 -4.11
CA ASN A 154 -26.00 8.82 -3.95
C ASN A 154 -26.10 10.09 -4.81
#